data_AF-A0A816Q5F5-F1
#
_entry.id   AF-A0A816Q5F5-F1
#
_cell.length_a   1.000
_cell.length_b   1.000
_cell.length_c   1.000
_cell.angle_alpha   90.00
_cell.angle_beta   90.00
_cell.angle_gamma   90.00
#
_symmetry.space_group_name_H-M   'P 1'
#
loop_
_entity.id
_entity.type
_entity.pdbx_description
1 polymer ?
#
loop_
_entity_poly.entity_id
_entity_poly.type
_entity_poly.pdbx_seq_one_letter_code
_entity_poly.pdbx_strand_id
1 'polypeptide(L)'
;MHKSGIKKKVGLTWITTDGQLYTFKAHDRSHPRSNEIDTEGEKISNEIIKYDHIYDSSWITRGMNADETIESVLCGHSERLAIAWGFVANPNASKLQM
;
A
#
# COMPACT_ATOMS: atom_id res chain seq x y z
N MET A 1 7.96 -29.79 -11.22
CA MET A 1 7.58 -30.38 -9.91
C MET A 1 6.31 -29.70 -9.42
N HIS A 2 5.33 -30.51 -9.00
CA HIS A 2 3.99 -30.23 -8.45
C HIS A 2 3.19 -28.98 -8.90
N LYS A 3 2.27 -29.20 -9.86
CA LYS A 3 1.09 -28.37 -10.14
C LYS A 3 -0.06 -28.75 -9.19
N SER A 4 0.03 -28.37 -7.92
CA SER A 4 -1.06 -28.56 -6.94
C SER A 4 -1.34 -27.28 -6.15
N GLY A 5 -2.09 -26.38 -6.76
CA GLY A 5 -3.45 -26.06 -6.31
C GLY A 5 -3.69 -25.40 -4.94
N ILE A 6 -2.71 -24.88 -4.20
CA ILE A 6 -3.01 -23.97 -3.08
C ILE A 6 -3.01 -22.53 -3.60
N LYS A 7 -4.20 -22.03 -4.01
CA LYS A 7 -4.38 -20.59 -4.19
C LYS A 7 -4.38 -19.97 -2.80
N LYS A 8 -3.25 -19.37 -2.39
CA LYS A 8 -3.22 -18.51 -1.20
C LYS A 8 -4.32 -17.46 -1.38
N LYS A 9 -5.24 -17.34 -0.42
CA LYS A 9 -6.16 -16.21 -0.38
C LYS A 9 -5.30 -14.96 -0.32
N VAL A 10 -5.50 -14.06 -1.28
CA VAL A 10 -4.81 -12.78 -1.30
C VAL A 10 -5.40 -11.92 -0.18
N GLY A 11 -4.53 -11.33 0.65
CA GLY A 11 -4.96 -10.34 1.63
C GLY A 11 -5.53 -9.12 0.93
N LEU A 12 -6.68 -8.64 1.42
CA LEU A 12 -7.30 -7.41 0.97
C LEU A 12 -7.39 -6.48 2.16
N THR A 13 -7.03 -5.22 1.97
CA THR A 13 -7.38 -4.14 2.89
C THR A 13 -8.56 -3.38 2.30
N TRP A 14 -9.44 -2.86 3.14
CA TRP A 14 -10.52 -1.99 2.69
C TRP A 14 -10.52 -0.68 3.47
N ILE A 15 -11.18 0.31 2.89
CA ILE A 15 -11.40 1.63 3.49
C ILE A 15 -12.71 2.19 2.97
N THR A 16 -13.43 2.90 3.82
CA THR A 16 -14.66 3.61 3.45
C THR A 16 -14.38 5.10 3.36
N THR A 17 -14.62 5.69 2.19
CA THR A 17 -14.49 7.14 1.94
C THR A 17 -15.74 7.62 1.21
N ASP A 18 -16.33 8.72 1.67
CA ASP A 18 -17.59 9.29 1.12
C ASP A 18 -18.74 8.27 1.01
N GLY A 19 -18.83 7.37 1.98
CA GLY A 19 -19.86 6.32 2.03
C GLY A 19 -19.66 5.17 1.03
N GLN A 20 -18.53 5.14 0.30
CA GLN A 20 -18.18 4.07 -0.63
C GLN A 20 -17.04 3.22 -0.08
N LEU A 21 -17.14 1.90 -0.28
CA LEU A 21 -16.13 0.93 0.12
C LEU A 21 -15.12 0.72 -1.01
N TYR A 22 -13.84 0.89 -0.70
CA TYR A 22 -12.73 0.64 -1.61
C TYR A 22 -11.90 -0.52 -1.07
N THR A 23 -11.48 -1.43 -1.95
CA THR A 23 -10.63 -2.56 -1.57
C THR A 23 -9.31 -2.50 -2.31
N PHE A 24 -8.23 -2.72 -1.58
CA PHE A 24 -6.87 -2.69 -2.09
C PHE A 24 -6.23 -4.05 -1.91
N LYS A 25 -5.55 -4.47 -2.97
CA LYS A 25 -4.68 -5.65 -3.01
C LYS A 25 -3.24 -5.16 -3.17
N ALA A 26 -2.31 -5.89 -2.57
CA ALA A 26 -0.88 -5.55 -2.71
C ALA A 26 -0.47 -5.48 -4.20
N HIS A 27 0.20 -4.39 -4.55
CA HIS A 27 0.68 -4.04 -5.89
C HIS A 27 -0.43 -3.94 -6.96
N ASP A 28 -1.68 -3.71 -6.56
CA ASP A 28 -2.78 -3.52 -7.49
C ASP A 28 -2.81 -2.08 -8.03
N ARG A 29 -2.80 -1.96 -9.36
CA ARG A 29 -2.87 -0.69 -10.11
C ARG A 29 -4.17 -0.56 -10.91
N SER A 30 -5.16 -1.43 -10.67
CA SER A 30 -6.46 -1.36 -11.36
C SER A 30 -7.32 -0.18 -10.93
N HIS A 31 -6.99 0.47 -9.81
CA HIS A 31 -7.69 1.66 -9.35
C HIS A 31 -7.53 2.82 -10.34
N PRO A 32 -8.60 3.52 -10.77
CA PRO A 32 -8.51 4.61 -11.76
C PRO A 32 -7.58 5.75 -11.37
N ARG A 33 -7.38 5.95 -10.06
CA ARG A 33 -6.50 6.96 -9.46
C ARG A 33 -5.20 6.37 -8.90
N SER A 34 -4.74 5.22 -9.41
CA SER A 34 -3.55 4.51 -8.90
C SER A 34 -2.31 5.41 -8.80
N ASN A 35 -2.09 6.27 -9.80
CA ASN A 35 -0.92 7.17 -9.82
C ASN A 35 -0.96 8.19 -8.67
N GLU A 36 -2.15 8.68 -8.31
CA GLU A 36 -2.31 9.62 -7.18
C GLU A 36 -2.08 8.90 -5.86
N ILE A 37 -2.57 7.67 -5.73
CA ILE A 37 -2.36 6.82 -4.55
C ILE A 37 -0.87 6.53 -4.37
N ASP A 38 -0.16 6.24 -5.45
CA ASP A 38 1.29 5.97 -5.41
C ASP A 38 2.08 7.19 -5.01
N THR A 39 1.77 8.32 -5.64
CA THR A 39 2.40 9.60 -5.31
C THR A 39 2.17 9.96 -3.84
N GLU A 40 0.96 9.73 -3.31
CA GLU A 40 0.65 10.01 -1.91
C GLU A 40 1.33 9.00 -0.96
N GLY A 41 1.40 7.72 -1.33
CA GLY A 41 2.13 6.70 -0.56
C GLY A 41 3.63 6.99 -0.45
N GLU A 42 4.24 7.50 -1.52
CA GLU A 42 5.63 7.97 -1.52
C GLU A 42 5.81 9.19 -0.62
N LYS A 43 4.91 10.19 -0.69
CA LYS A 43 4.96 11.35 0.22
C LYS A 43 4.86 10.93 1.68
N ILE A 44 3.89 10.09 2.02
CA ILE A 44 3.70 9.57 3.40
C ILE A 44 4.97 8.87 3.87
N SER A 45 5.57 8.05 3.00
CA SER A 45 6.82 7.35 3.31
C SER A 45 7.98 8.32 3.56
N ASN A 46 8.16 9.30 2.68
CA ASN A 46 9.18 10.33 2.84
C ASN A 46 8.99 11.16 4.12
N GLU A 47 7.75 11.47 4.51
CA GLU A 47 7.47 12.15 5.77
C GLU A 47 7.82 11.28 6.97
N ILE A 48 7.48 9.99 6.95
CA ILE A 48 7.79 9.05 8.04
C ILE A 48 9.31 8.93 8.25
N ILE A 49 10.10 8.85 7.17
CA ILE A 49 11.56 8.77 7.24
C ILE A 49 12.18 10.01 7.92
N LYS A 50 11.59 11.19 7.72
CA LYS A 50 12.07 12.43 8.36
C LYS A 50 11.97 12.40 9.89
N TYR A 51 11.15 11.51 10.46
CA TYR A 51 11.04 11.31 11.90
C TYR A 51 11.94 10.16 12.40
N ASP A 52 13.08 9.93 11.75
CA ASP A 52 14.07 8.88 12.07
C ASP A 52 13.49 7.45 12.08
N HIS A 53 12.43 7.23 11.30
CA HIS A 53 11.84 5.90 11.18
C HIS A 53 12.66 5.00 10.26
N ILE A 54 12.94 3.78 10.72
CA ILE A 54 13.61 2.74 9.94
C ILE A 54 12.58 1.68 9.57
N TYR A 55 12.44 1.39 8.28
CA TYR A 55 11.52 0.36 7.81
C TYR A 55 11.96 -1.05 8.22
N ASP A 56 10.99 -1.84 8.69
CA ASP A 56 11.19 -3.27 8.92
C ASP A 56 11.14 -4.03 7.59
N SER A 57 12.29 -4.53 7.15
CA SER A 57 12.43 -5.34 5.94
C SER A 57 12.38 -6.85 6.20
N SER A 58 12.15 -7.29 7.44
CA SER A 58 12.16 -8.72 7.83
C SER A 58 11.14 -9.57 7.06
N TRP A 59 10.09 -8.91 6.54
CA TRP A 59 8.99 -9.56 5.82
C TRP A 59 9.13 -9.50 4.28
N ILE A 60 10.22 -8.91 3.77
CA ILE A 60 10.54 -8.95 2.34
C ILE A 60 11.19 -10.31 2.05
N THR A 61 10.37 -11.32 1.75
CA THR A 61 10.83 -12.71 1.57
C THR A 61 11.44 -13.01 0.20
N ARG A 62 11.51 -12.02 -0.70
CA ARG A 62 12.03 -12.14 -2.07
C ARG A 62 13.25 -11.24 -2.20
N GLY A 63 14.24 -11.64 -2.99
CA GLY A 63 15.36 -10.76 -3.36
C GLY A 63 14.85 -9.50 -4.06
N MET A 64 15.30 -8.34 -3.58
CA MET A 64 15.00 -7.06 -4.21
C MET A 64 15.87 -6.87 -5.46
N ASN A 65 15.28 -6.28 -6.50
CA ASN A 65 16.04 -5.83 -7.66
C ASN A 65 16.93 -4.63 -7.28
N ALA A 66 17.95 -4.35 -8.09
CA ALA A 66 18.90 -3.26 -7.82
C ALA A 66 18.25 -1.86 -7.83
N ASP A 67 17.09 -1.73 -8.49
CA ASP A 67 16.28 -0.51 -8.58
C ASP A 67 15.16 -0.45 -7.51
N GLU A 68 14.87 -1.55 -6.80
CA GLU A 68 13.89 -1.57 -5.72
C GLU A 68 14.52 -1.00 -4.44
N THR A 69 13.79 -0.15 -3.73
CA THR A 69 14.12 0.26 -2.36
C THR A 69 13.15 -0.41 -1.39
N ILE A 70 13.50 -0.48 -0.10
CA ILE A 70 12.60 -1.07 0.91
C ILE A 70 11.28 -0.28 0.92
N GLU A 71 11.36 1.03 0.78
CA GLU A 71 10.23 1.94 0.68
C GLU A 71 9.33 1.60 -0.51
N SER A 72 9.90 1.46 -1.72
CA SER A 72 9.11 1.22 -2.92
C SER A 72 8.39 -0.12 -2.90
N VAL A 73 9.00 -1.14 -2.28
CA VAL A 73 8.37 -2.45 -2.05
C VAL A 73 7.23 -2.32 -1.03
N LEU A 74 7.48 -1.67 0.12
CA LEU A 74 6.49 -1.56 1.19
C LEU A 74 5.32 -0.64 0.80
N CYS A 75 5.53 0.39 0.00
CA CYS A 75 4.47 1.26 -0.54
C CYS A 75 3.42 0.47 -1.34
N GLY A 76 3.81 -0.67 -1.91
CA GLY A 76 2.89 -1.55 -2.63
C GLY A 76 1.99 -2.41 -1.74
N HIS A 77 2.16 -2.43 -0.42
CA HIS A 77 1.28 -3.21 0.47
C HIS A 77 -0.16 -2.67 0.45
N SER A 78 -1.14 -3.58 0.50
CA SER A 78 -2.57 -3.23 0.45
C SER A 78 -3.00 -2.20 1.50
N GLU A 79 -2.40 -2.29 2.68
CA GLU A 79 -2.62 -1.44 3.84
C GLU A 79 -2.13 -0.02 3.56
N ARG A 80 -0.95 0.12 2.95
CA ARG A 80 -0.39 1.42 2.58
C ARG A 80 -1.17 2.07 1.45
N LEU A 81 -1.61 1.28 0.47
CA LEU A 81 -2.49 1.77 -0.59
C LEU A 81 -3.83 2.29 -0.03
N ALA A 82 -4.43 1.58 0.93
CA ALA A 82 -5.66 2.02 1.56
C ALA A 82 -5.49 3.33 2.35
N ILE A 83 -4.40 3.46 3.11
CA ILE A 83 -4.08 4.71 3.84
C ILE A 83 -3.86 5.87 2.86
N ALA A 84 -3.05 5.65 1.82
CA ALA A 84 -2.78 6.67 0.79
C ALA A 84 -4.08 7.10 0.09
N TRP A 85 -4.96 6.15 -0.27
CA TRP A 85 -6.29 6.48 -0.78
C TRP A 85 -7.11 7.32 0.19
N GLY A 86 -7.04 7.04 1.49
CA GLY A 86 -7.69 7.85 2.52
C GLY A 86 -7.34 9.34 2.42
N PHE A 87 -6.05 9.65 2.23
CA PHE A 87 -5.58 11.03 2.04
C PHE A 87 -5.95 11.61 0.68
N VAL A 88 -5.85 10.81 -0.40
CA VAL A 88 -6.22 11.24 -1.77
C VAL A 88 -7.71 11.54 -1.90
N ALA A 89 -8.56 10.73 -1.27
CA ALA A 89 -10.01 10.89 -1.28
C ALA A 89 -10.45 12.01 -0.34
N ASN A 90 -9.78 12.17 0.80
CA ASN A 90 -10.12 13.19 1.78
C ASN A 90 -8.86 13.83 2.40
N PRO A 91 -8.33 14.90 1.77
CA PRO A 91 -7.10 15.56 2.22
C PRO A 91 -7.19 16.17 3.62
N ASN A 92 -8.41 16.42 4.11
CA ASN A 92 -8.66 17.00 5.44
C ASN A 92 -9.22 15.97 6.43
N ALA A 93 -9.13 14.68 6.13
CA ALA A 93 -9.70 13.63 6.98
C ALA A 93 -9.04 13.64 8.36
N SER A 94 -9.81 13.98 9.39
CA SER A 94 -9.42 13.76 10.79
C SER A 94 -9.62 12.30 11.22
N LYS A 95 -10.34 11.50 10.42
CA LYS A 95 -10.65 10.11 10.70
C LYS A 95 -10.80 9.30 9.41
N LEU A 96 -10.13 8.16 9.34
CA LEU A 96 -10.32 7.15 8.31
C LEU A 96 -11.14 5.99 8.91
N GLN A 97 -12.06 5.43 8.13
CA GLN A 97 -12.81 4.22 8.51
C GLN A 97 -12.23 3.04 7.74
N MET A 98 -11.49 2.19 8.45
CA MET A 98 -10.80 1.00 7.96
C MET A 98 -11.33 -0.22 8.67
#